data_AF-A0ABD3W760-F1
#
_entry.id   AF-A0ABD3W760-F1
#
_cell.length_a   1.000
_cell.length_b   1.000
_cell.length_c   1.000
_cell.angle_alpha   90.00
_cell.angle_beta   90.00
_cell.angle_gamma   90.00
#
_symmetry.space_group_name_H-M   'P 1'
#
loop_
_entity.id
_entity.type
_entity.pdbx_description
1 polymer ?
#
loop_
_entity_poly.entity_id
_entity_poly.type
_entity_poly.pdbx_seq_one_letter_code
_entity_poly.pdbx_strand_id
1 'polypeptide(L)'
;MRDNLKDDCPDILRLYGRSIEALEYRNPGTVFTSGRSMRDLKAAQNLRDVSVHHLIRKPGKPFAEQIAAFDRNFSKEDYIPHYEEVSKYRSLIRKATVEELKHHEVILCTTGVATSPKLLMGTNIYQLIIDEAGMCQEPQCMAPIIANSPKQVVLIGDHKQLQPIIKCRAAAKLGMIKSLFERYAEDLKHSNDERNVRFTFLNTQYRMHKQLCEFPSDEFYDKELETAQSVLDREEKLPFLRLWPDSNVPHVFCHVEGKEEVTTVSTEEGNEKSRSNPNEVKQVVKIFKHMVEVEKVCVKDINIISQYNAQCHALKQMLREEKYENVTVNTVVASQGGEWEYVIFSTVRSLPVYEIESTPSFGWCAQNLGFIIDRHQINVALTRAKRGLIIVGNKNLLMCDGVWKKLVKKYEDLNCVVSVLDFPTRSLPIPK
;
A
#
# COMPACT_ATOMS: atom_id res chain seq x y z
N MET A 1 -3.87 -13.69 -16.66
CA MET A 1 -3.25 -12.72 -17.58
C MET A 1 -2.31 -13.38 -18.59
N ARG A 2 -1.31 -14.19 -18.16
CA ARG A 2 -0.44 -14.93 -19.11
C ARG A 2 -1.18 -15.83 -20.09
N ASP A 3 -2.31 -16.42 -19.71
CA ASP A 3 -3.06 -17.32 -20.60
C ASP A 3 -3.83 -16.63 -21.73
N ASN A 4 -4.05 -15.32 -21.66
CA ASN A 4 -4.83 -14.58 -22.66
C ASN A 4 -3.95 -13.77 -23.65
N LEU A 5 -2.62 -13.78 -23.49
CA LEU A 5 -1.68 -12.93 -24.24
C LEU A 5 -0.45 -13.70 -24.75
N LYS A 6 -0.54 -15.03 -24.89
CA LYS A 6 0.64 -15.92 -24.98
C LYS A 6 1.65 -15.56 -26.07
N ASP A 7 1.21 -15.02 -27.21
CA ASP A 7 2.10 -14.70 -28.34
C ASP A 7 2.55 -13.22 -28.40
N ASP A 8 1.90 -12.32 -27.65
CA ASP A 8 2.19 -10.86 -27.64
C ASP A 8 2.71 -10.34 -26.28
N CYS A 9 2.89 -11.22 -25.29
CA CYS A 9 3.37 -10.83 -23.97
C CYS A 9 4.88 -10.61 -24.03
N PRO A 10 5.39 -9.40 -23.71
CA PRO A 10 6.83 -9.13 -23.76
C PRO A 10 7.56 -10.04 -22.78
N ASP A 11 8.83 -10.35 -23.10
CA ASP A 11 9.64 -11.16 -22.20
C ASP A 11 10.04 -10.35 -20.96
N ILE A 12 9.56 -10.78 -19.79
CA ILE A 12 9.64 -10.05 -18.53
C ILE A 12 10.66 -10.69 -17.60
N LEU A 13 11.57 -9.86 -17.11
CA LEU A 13 12.60 -10.20 -16.14
C LEU A 13 12.42 -9.37 -14.86
N ARG A 14 12.59 -10.00 -13.70
CA ARG A 14 12.60 -9.36 -12.38
C ARG A 14 14.01 -9.35 -11.82
N LEU A 15 14.54 -8.15 -11.59
CA LEU A 15 15.84 -7.95 -10.97
C LEU A 15 15.67 -7.46 -9.54
N TYR A 16 16.17 -8.26 -8.59
CA TYR A 16 16.05 -8.00 -7.15
C TYR A 16 17.31 -7.31 -6.60
N GLY A 17 17.16 -6.67 -5.43
CA GLY A 17 18.28 -6.14 -4.67
C GLY A 17 19.07 -7.27 -4.00
N ARG A 18 20.37 -7.03 -3.75
CA ARG A 18 21.28 -8.02 -3.15
C ARG A 18 20.79 -8.62 -1.83
N SER A 19 20.09 -7.84 -1.02
CA SER A 19 19.55 -8.30 0.27
C SER A 19 18.50 -9.40 0.08
N ILE A 20 17.62 -9.27 -0.92
CA ILE A 20 16.59 -10.26 -1.24
C ILE A 20 17.25 -11.51 -1.85
N GLU A 21 18.19 -11.32 -2.79
CA GLU A 21 18.95 -12.44 -3.38
C GLU A 21 19.66 -13.26 -2.28
N ALA A 22 20.23 -12.58 -1.28
CA ALA A 22 20.98 -13.19 -0.19
C ALA A 22 20.11 -14.01 0.81
N LEU A 23 18.78 -13.83 0.79
CA LEU A 23 17.85 -14.66 1.59
C LEU A 23 17.70 -16.06 1.02
N GLU A 24 17.83 -16.21 -0.30
CA GLU A 24 17.68 -17.49 -0.98
C GLU A 24 19.04 -18.12 -1.29
N TYR A 25 20.03 -17.30 -1.64
CA TYR A 25 21.39 -17.76 -1.95
C TYR A 25 22.40 -17.00 -1.09
N ARG A 26 22.95 -17.68 -0.07
CA ARG A 26 23.84 -17.06 0.91
C ARG A 26 25.03 -16.39 0.22
N ASN A 27 25.15 -15.08 0.36
CA ASN A 27 26.28 -14.29 -0.13
C ASN A 27 27.15 -13.85 1.06
N PRO A 28 28.34 -14.45 1.24
CA PRO A 28 29.19 -14.13 2.38
C PRO A 28 29.56 -12.65 2.48
N GLY A 29 29.63 -12.13 3.71
CA GLY A 29 29.91 -10.72 3.99
C GLY A 29 28.74 -9.77 3.66
N THR A 30 27.54 -10.29 3.40
CA THR A 30 26.34 -9.46 3.29
C THR A 30 25.84 -9.11 4.69
N VAL A 31 25.86 -7.84 5.05
CA VAL A 31 25.30 -7.35 6.31
C VAL A 31 23.80 -7.20 6.14
N PHE A 32 23.03 -7.96 6.93
CA PHE A 32 21.59 -7.77 7.02
C PHE A 32 21.28 -6.67 8.03
N THR A 33 20.72 -5.55 7.56
CA THR A 33 20.11 -4.57 8.47
C THR A 33 18.82 -5.18 9.03
N SER A 34 18.91 -5.79 10.22
CA SER A 34 17.83 -6.36 11.05
C SER A 34 17.06 -7.57 10.47
N GLY A 35 17.10 -8.71 11.17
CA GLY A 35 16.59 -10.01 10.74
C GLY A 35 15.07 -10.26 10.82
N ARG A 36 14.25 -9.27 11.20
CA ARG A 36 12.77 -9.37 11.13
C ARG A 36 12.21 -8.78 9.82
N SER A 37 12.86 -7.75 9.29
CA SER A 37 12.48 -6.94 8.12
C SER A 37 12.28 -7.71 6.81
N MET A 38 12.96 -8.83 6.65
CA MET A 38 13.04 -9.51 5.35
C MET A 38 12.12 -10.73 5.21
N ARG A 39 11.32 -11.08 6.22
CA ARG A 39 10.36 -12.20 6.10
C ARG A 39 9.28 -11.93 5.07
N ASP A 40 8.86 -10.66 4.94
CA ASP A 40 7.83 -10.21 4.00
C ASP A 40 8.41 -9.80 2.63
N LEU A 41 9.74 -9.78 2.48
CA LEU A 41 10.46 -9.42 1.25
C LEU A 41 10.98 -10.61 0.44
N LYS A 42 10.51 -11.83 0.75
CA LYS A 42 10.87 -13.01 -0.05
C LYS A 42 10.30 -12.88 -1.46
N ALA A 43 11.11 -13.22 -2.46
CA ALA A 43 10.60 -13.36 -3.82
C ALA A 43 9.46 -14.40 -3.81
N ALA A 44 8.30 -14.03 -4.35
CA ALA A 44 7.15 -14.92 -4.38
C ALA A 44 7.51 -16.20 -5.18
N GLN A 45 7.17 -17.38 -4.66
CA GLN A 45 7.61 -18.65 -5.25
C GLN A 45 7.16 -18.84 -6.70
N ASN A 46 5.99 -18.30 -7.05
CA ASN A 46 5.44 -18.30 -8.41
C ASN A 46 6.19 -17.35 -9.38
N LEU A 47 7.10 -16.51 -8.90
CA LEU A 47 7.88 -15.57 -9.71
C LEU A 47 9.33 -16.03 -9.95
N ARG A 48 9.69 -17.23 -9.49
CA ARG A 48 11.05 -17.78 -9.66
C ARG A 48 11.48 -17.86 -11.12
N ASP A 49 10.55 -18.22 -12.00
CA ASP A 49 10.84 -18.38 -13.43
C ASP A 49 11.09 -17.08 -14.19
N VAL A 50 10.86 -15.93 -13.57
CA VAL A 50 11.18 -14.60 -14.12
C VAL A 50 12.21 -13.87 -13.28
N SER A 51 12.75 -14.49 -12.23
CA SER A 51 13.70 -13.85 -11.32
C SER A 51 15.13 -14.12 -11.76
N VAL A 52 15.92 -13.06 -12.01
CA VAL A 52 17.31 -13.17 -12.50
C VAL A 52 18.14 -14.13 -11.67
N HIS A 53 18.10 -14.01 -10.33
CA HIS A 53 18.93 -14.81 -9.45
C HIS A 53 18.57 -16.30 -9.47
N HIS A 54 17.37 -16.68 -9.89
CA HIS A 54 17.02 -18.07 -10.18
C HIS A 54 17.42 -18.49 -11.59
N LEU A 55 17.16 -17.63 -12.58
CA LEU A 55 17.41 -17.91 -13.99
C LEU A 55 18.88 -18.19 -14.29
N ILE A 56 19.82 -17.40 -13.75
CA ILE A 56 21.26 -17.59 -13.97
C ILE A 56 21.80 -18.92 -13.40
N ARG A 57 20.98 -19.65 -12.63
CA ARG A 57 21.30 -20.94 -12.02
C ARG A 57 20.61 -22.11 -12.71
N LYS A 58 19.75 -21.87 -13.70
CA LYS A 58 19.07 -22.94 -14.45
C LYS A 58 20.09 -23.74 -15.27
N PRO A 59 19.92 -25.08 -15.38
CA PRO A 59 20.77 -25.90 -16.23
C PRO A 59 20.84 -25.37 -17.66
N GLY A 60 22.03 -25.40 -18.27
CA GLY A 60 22.28 -24.89 -19.63
C GLY A 60 22.54 -23.39 -19.73
N LYS A 61 22.35 -22.61 -18.65
CA LYS A 61 22.69 -21.18 -18.65
C LYS A 61 24.20 -20.94 -18.46
N PRO A 62 24.75 -19.87 -19.05
CA PRO A 62 26.16 -19.51 -18.87
C PRO A 62 26.50 -19.37 -17.37
N PHE A 63 27.64 -19.94 -16.96
CA PHE A 63 28.16 -19.89 -15.59
C PHE A 63 27.33 -20.63 -14.52
N ALA A 64 26.19 -21.25 -14.86
CA ALA A 64 25.27 -21.86 -13.89
C ALA A 64 25.94 -22.93 -13.02
N GLU A 65 26.74 -23.83 -13.60
CA GLU A 65 27.44 -24.89 -12.86
C GLU A 65 28.45 -24.34 -11.85
N GLN A 66 29.19 -23.30 -12.24
CA GLN A 66 30.17 -22.64 -11.38
C GLN A 66 29.47 -21.92 -10.23
N ILE A 67 28.38 -21.21 -10.52
CA ILE A 67 27.56 -20.53 -9.51
C ILE A 67 27.00 -21.55 -8.52
N ALA A 68 26.42 -22.65 -9.01
CA ALA A 68 25.86 -23.71 -8.18
C ALA A 68 26.92 -24.38 -7.30
N ALA A 69 28.17 -24.52 -7.77
CA ALA A 69 29.27 -25.02 -6.96
C ALA A 69 29.60 -24.09 -5.78
N PHE A 70 29.66 -22.78 -6.01
CA PHE A 70 29.83 -21.80 -4.93
C PHE A 70 28.64 -21.80 -3.97
N ASP A 71 27.41 -21.83 -4.47
CA ASP A 71 26.21 -21.83 -3.63
C ASP A 71 26.21 -23.04 -2.68
N ARG A 72 26.59 -24.24 -3.16
CA ARG A 72 26.73 -25.46 -2.32
C ARG A 72 27.78 -25.34 -1.23
N ASN A 73 28.85 -24.58 -1.46
CA ASN A 73 29.87 -24.34 -0.45
C ASN A 73 29.38 -23.31 0.57
N PHE A 74 28.82 -22.20 0.10
CA PHE A 74 28.34 -21.12 0.97
C PHE A 74 27.11 -21.50 1.79
N SER A 75 26.32 -22.48 1.36
CA SER A 75 25.18 -22.99 2.12
C SER A 75 25.57 -23.79 3.37
N LYS A 76 26.83 -24.26 3.48
CA LYS A 76 27.32 -25.01 4.64
C LYS A 76 27.53 -24.05 5.81
N GLU A 77 27.08 -24.42 7.01
CA GLU A 77 27.17 -23.55 8.19
C GLU A 77 28.62 -23.29 8.60
N ASP A 78 29.47 -24.32 8.59
CA ASP A 78 30.88 -24.26 9.01
C ASP A 78 31.86 -23.78 7.93
N TYR A 79 31.37 -23.47 6.73
CA TYR A 79 32.24 -23.05 5.65
C TYR A 79 32.61 -21.57 5.78
N ILE A 80 33.91 -21.30 5.92
CA ILE A 80 34.48 -19.96 6.02
C ILE A 80 35.08 -19.60 4.66
N PRO A 81 34.41 -18.75 3.85
CA PRO A 81 34.86 -18.40 2.52
C PRO A 81 36.05 -17.44 2.57
N HIS A 82 37.06 -17.67 1.72
CA HIS A 82 38.14 -16.71 1.53
C HIS A 82 37.66 -15.49 0.72
N TYR A 83 38.27 -14.32 0.94
CA TYR A 83 37.90 -13.08 0.25
C TYR A 83 37.90 -13.24 -1.29
N GLU A 84 38.90 -13.94 -1.82
CA GLU A 84 39.04 -14.19 -3.26
C GLU A 84 37.90 -15.04 -3.82
N GLU A 85 37.41 -16.02 -3.06
CA GLU A 85 36.27 -16.86 -3.45
C GLU A 85 34.99 -16.03 -3.52
N VAL A 86 34.75 -15.18 -2.52
CA VAL A 86 33.61 -14.26 -2.50
C VAL A 86 33.68 -13.27 -3.66
N SER A 87 34.86 -12.72 -3.95
CA SER A 87 35.10 -11.81 -5.07
C SER A 87 34.83 -12.50 -6.41
N LYS A 88 35.34 -13.72 -6.60
CA LYS A 88 35.12 -14.54 -7.79
C LYS A 88 33.64 -14.88 -7.97
N TYR A 89 32.95 -15.28 -6.90
CA TYR A 89 31.52 -15.54 -6.91
C TYR A 89 30.72 -14.30 -7.34
N ARG A 90 30.97 -13.13 -6.72
CA ARG A 90 30.29 -11.88 -7.07
C ARG A 90 30.54 -11.47 -8.52
N SER A 91 31.76 -11.71 -9.02
CA SER A 91 32.12 -11.49 -10.43
C SER A 91 31.34 -12.42 -11.38
N LEU A 92 31.23 -13.71 -11.05
CA LEU A 92 30.44 -14.68 -11.81
C LEU A 92 28.96 -14.31 -11.85
N ILE A 93 28.37 -14.00 -10.69
CA ILE A 93 26.97 -13.55 -10.59
C ILE A 93 26.75 -12.31 -11.46
N ARG A 94 27.67 -11.33 -11.43
CA ARG A 94 27.60 -10.13 -12.29
C ARG A 94 27.63 -10.51 -13.77
N LYS A 95 28.56 -11.35 -14.21
CA LYS A 95 28.68 -11.78 -15.61
C LYS A 95 27.43 -12.51 -16.09
N ALA A 96 26.94 -13.47 -15.30
CA ALA A 96 25.73 -14.21 -15.64
C ALA A 96 24.48 -13.31 -15.68
N THR A 97 24.35 -12.36 -14.74
CA THR A 97 23.25 -11.38 -14.74
C THR A 97 23.30 -10.48 -15.98
N VAL A 98 24.48 -9.93 -16.32
CA VAL A 98 24.67 -9.07 -17.49
C VAL A 98 24.32 -9.82 -18.77
N GLU A 99 24.67 -11.10 -18.86
CA GLU A 99 24.31 -11.93 -20.01
C GLU A 99 22.81 -12.17 -20.09
N GLU A 100 22.17 -12.53 -18.97
CA GLU A 100 20.72 -12.79 -18.94
C GLU A 100 19.88 -11.55 -19.29
N LEU A 101 20.32 -10.36 -18.84
CA LEU A 101 19.63 -9.09 -19.08
C LEU A 101 19.50 -8.74 -20.57
N LYS A 102 20.40 -9.23 -21.43
CA LYS A 102 20.37 -8.93 -22.87
C LYS A 102 19.23 -9.64 -23.62
N HIS A 103 18.66 -10.67 -23.01
CA HIS A 103 17.69 -11.55 -23.65
C HIS A 103 16.23 -11.21 -23.32
N HIS A 104 15.98 -10.11 -22.59
CA HIS A 104 14.63 -9.75 -22.13
C HIS A 104 14.27 -8.32 -22.54
N GLU A 105 12.98 -8.08 -22.79
CA GLU A 105 12.46 -6.80 -23.29
C GLU A 105 12.05 -5.87 -22.15
N VAL A 106 11.48 -6.44 -21.08
CA VAL A 106 10.98 -5.68 -19.93
C VAL A 106 11.68 -6.12 -18.66
N ILE A 107 12.29 -5.16 -17.96
CA ILE A 107 12.99 -5.41 -16.70
C ILE A 107 12.29 -4.68 -15.57
N LEU A 108 11.75 -5.43 -14.62
CA LEU A 108 11.10 -4.92 -13.41
C LEU A 108 12.09 -4.92 -12.25
N CYS A 109 12.31 -3.76 -11.65
CA CYS A 109 13.14 -3.60 -10.46
C CYS A 109 12.75 -2.34 -9.68
N THR A 110 13.28 -2.17 -8.47
CA THR A 110 13.10 -0.92 -7.71
C THR A 110 14.00 0.18 -8.27
N THR A 111 13.64 1.45 -8.03
CA THR A 111 14.43 2.62 -8.47
C THR A 111 15.90 2.56 -8.06
N GLY A 112 16.19 2.04 -6.86
CA GLY A 112 17.57 1.81 -6.40
C GLY A 112 18.30 0.75 -7.22
N VAL A 113 17.64 -0.38 -7.53
CA VAL A 113 18.24 -1.48 -8.31
C VAL A 113 18.45 -1.10 -9.77
N ALA A 114 17.62 -0.21 -10.31
CA ALA A 114 17.75 0.36 -11.65
C ALA A 114 19.05 1.18 -11.86
N THR A 115 19.77 1.52 -10.77
CA THR A 115 21.09 2.17 -10.84
C THR A 115 22.26 1.17 -10.72
N SER A 116 21.95 -0.14 -10.62
CA SER A 116 22.99 -1.13 -10.38
C SER A 116 23.93 -1.29 -11.57
N PRO A 117 25.25 -1.48 -11.34
CA PRO A 117 26.21 -1.67 -12.43
C PRO A 117 25.89 -2.87 -13.32
N LYS A 118 25.22 -3.90 -12.79
CA LYS A 118 24.80 -5.08 -13.57
C LYS A 118 23.77 -4.70 -14.64
N LEU A 119 22.79 -3.86 -14.29
CA LEU A 119 21.76 -3.40 -15.22
C LEU A 119 22.36 -2.45 -16.26
N LEU A 120 23.16 -1.47 -15.83
CA LEU A 120 23.79 -0.50 -16.73
C LEU A 120 24.74 -1.14 -17.75
N MET A 121 25.42 -2.22 -17.39
CA MET A 121 26.31 -2.95 -18.31
C MET A 121 25.57 -3.92 -19.24
N GLY A 122 24.40 -4.42 -18.83
CA GLY A 122 23.66 -5.45 -19.55
C GLY A 122 22.55 -4.92 -20.45
N THR A 123 22.24 -3.63 -20.38
CA THR A 123 21.05 -3.06 -21.03
C THR A 123 21.34 -1.71 -21.66
N ASN A 124 20.51 -1.33 -22.63
CA ASN A 124 20.43 0.02 -23.19
C ASN A 124 18.95 0.44 -23.14
N ILE A 125 18.53 1.03 -22.02
CA ILE A 125 17.12 1.29 -21.73
C ILE A 125 16.60 2.41 -22.64
N TYR A 126 15.68 2.07 -23.54
CA TYR A 126 15.01 3.05 -24.41
C TYR A 126 13.95 3.85 -23.66
N GLN A 127 13.08 3.17 -22.91
CA GLN A 127 11.98 3.76 -22.15
C GLN A 127 12.08 3.34 -20.68
N LEU A 128 11.94 4.31 -19.77
CA LEU A 128 11.88 4.08 -18.33
C LEU A 128 10.49 4.44 -17.81
N ILE A 129 9.78 3.44 -17.26
CA ILE A 129 8.49 3.64 -16.60
C ILE A 129 8.71 3.54 -15.09
N ILE A 130 8.29 4.57 -14.36
CA ILE A 130 8.32 4.60 -12.89
C ILE A 130 6.87 4.62 -12.42
N ASP A 131 6.42 3.51 -11.87
CA ASP A 131 5.10 3.37 -11.25
C ASP A 131 5.13 3.80 -9.78
N GLU A 132 3.98 4.21 -9.24
CA GLU A 132 3.83 4.81 -7.92
C GLU A 132 4.83 5.96 -7.66
N ALA A 133 5.11 6.76 -8.70
CA ALA A 133 6.09 7.84 -8.67
C ALA A 133 5.75 8.94 -7.65
N GLY A 134 4.48 9.06 -7.25
CA GLY A 134 4.02 9.95 -6.18
C GLY A 134 4.59 9.59 -4.79
N MET A 135 4.91 8.32 -4.55
CA MET A 135 5.52 7.85 -3.31
C MET A 135 7.05 7.97 -3.30
N CYS A 136 7.66 8.19 -4.45
CA CYS A 136 9.11 8.24 -4.57
C CYS A 136 9.63 9.64 -4.28
N GLN A 137 10.70 9.73 -3.49
CA GLN A 137 11.40 11.00 -3.31
C GLN A 137 11.95 11.44 -4.66
N GLU A 138 11.97 12.74 -4.94
CA GLU A 138 12.48 13.25 -6.22
C GLU A 138 13.89 12.73 -6.58
N PRO A 139 14.89 12.70 -5.67
CA PRO A 139 16.18 12.09 -5.95
C PRO A 139 16.12 10.59 -6.29
N GLN A 140 15.18 9.85 -5.71
CA GLN A 140 14.99 8.42 -5.99
C GLN A 140 14.43 8.18 -7.39
N CYS A 141 13.56 9.06 -7.89
CA CYS A 141 13.10 9.03 -9.28
C CYS A 141 14.20 9.46 -10.26
N MET A 142 14.98 10.48 -9.91
CA MET A 142 16.03 11.03 -10.78
C MET A 142 17.19 10.05 -10.98
N ALA A 143 17.56 9.28 -9.95
CA ALA A 143 18.70 8.38 -10.01
C ALA A 143 18.64 7.38 -11.20
N PRO A 144 17.56 6.61 -11.42
CA PRO A 144 17.47 5.72 -12.58
C PRO A 144 17.35 6.47 -13.92
N ILE A 145 16.72 7.66 -13.94
CA ILE A 145 16.63 8.49 -15.15
C ILE A 145 18.03 8.90 -15.62
N ILE A 146 18.86 9.42 -14.70
CA ILE A 146 20.22 9.86 -15.01
C ILE A 146 21.09 8.66 -15.37
N ALA A 147 21.07 7.61 -14.55
CA ALA A 147 21.95 6.46 -14.72
C ALA A 147 21.72 5.73 -16.06
N ASN A 148 20.47 5.64 -16.52
CA ASN A 148 20.11 4.92 -17.74
C ASN A 148 20.00 5.83 -18.97
N SER A 149 19.86 7.15 -18.79
CA SER A 149 19.70 8.12 -19.88
C SER A 149 18.69 7.70 -20.97
N PRO A 150 17.45 7.32 -20.59
CA PRO A 150 16.47 6.79 -21.53
C PRO A 150 15.99 7.86 -22.52
N LYS A 151 15.48 7.44 -23.67
CA LYS A 151 14.86 8.33 -24.67
C LYS A 151 13.49 8.83 -24.25
N GLN A 152 12.78 8.04 -23.44
CA GLN A 152 11.47 8.39 -22.91
C GLN A 152 11.35 8.01 -21.44
N VAL A 153 10.77 8.91 -20.64
CA VAL A 153 10.42 8.65 -19.24
C VAL A 153 8.91 8.77 -19.09
N VAL A 154 8.30 7.78 -18.46
CA VAL A 154 6.88 7.78 -18.10
C VAL A 154 6.78 7.68 -16.59
N LEU A 155 6.19 8.67 -15.95
CA LEU A 155 5.91 8.67 -14.53
C LEU A 155 4.42 8.36 -14.35
N ILE A 156 4.12 7.29 -13.62
CA ILE A 156 2.77 6.86 -13.29
C ILE A 156 2.61 6.97 -11.77
N GLY A 157 1.48 7.49 -11.32
CA GLY A 157 1.17 7.57 -9.91
C GLY A 157 0.04 8.54 -9.63
N ASP A 158 -0.22 8.72 -8.34
CA ASP A 158 -1.24 9.62 -7.86
C ASP A 158 -0.68 10.48 -6.72
N HIS A 159 -0.43 11.75 -7.03
CA HIS A 159 0.09 12.73 -6.06
C HIS A 159 -0.94 13.14 -4.99
N LYS A 160 -2.19 12.67 -5.08
CA LYS A 160 -3.22 12.82 -4.04
C LYS A 160 -3.29 11.60 -3.11
N GLN A 161 -2.54 10.53 -3.39
CA GLN A 161 -2.32 9.38 -2.50
C GLN A 161 -0.96 9.50 -1.79
N LEU A 162 -0.40 8.42 -1.24
CA LEU A 162 0.73 8.50 -0.31
C LEU A 162 1.95 9.24 -0.90
N GLN A 163 2.45 10.19 -0.11
CA GLN A 163 3.70 10.89 -0.34
C GLN A 163 4.91 10.08 0.16
N PRO A 164 6.13 10.45 -0.24
CA PRO A 164 7.35 9.82 0.25
C PRO A 164 7.51 9.97 1.78
N ILE A 165 7.92 8.89 2.44
CA ILE A 165 8.15 8.89 3.89
C ILE A 165 9.49 9.59 4.20
N ILE A 166 9.42 10.76 4.84
CA ILE A 166 10.60 11.54 5.24
C ILE A 166 10.74 11.53 6.76
N LYS A 167 11.75 10.81 7.29
CA LYS A 167 12.02 10.75 8.74
C LYS A 167 12.49 12.10 9.30
N CYS A 168 13.29 12.85 8.53
CA CYS A 168 13.76 14.17 8.93
C CYS A 168 12.69 15.24 8.70
N ARG A 169 12.02 15.69 9.77
CA ARG A 169 10.98 16.73 9.69
C ARG A 169 11.45 18.04 9.04
N ALA A 170 12.71 18.43 9.27
CA ALA A 170 13.28 19.62 8.64
C ALA A 170 13.38 19.45 7.12
N ALA A 171 13.89 18.31 6.64
CA ALA A 171 13.98 18.02 5.21
C ALA A 171 12.59 17.95 4.56
N ALA A 172 11.60 17.35 5.24
CA ALA A 172 10.22 17.31 4.76
C ALA A 172 9.67 18.73 4.53
N LYS A 173 9.84 19.63 5.52
CA LYS A 173 9.43 21.04 5.43
C LYS A 173 10.16 21.83 4.35
N LEU A 174 11.41 21.47 4.05
CA LEU A 174 12.21 22.09 2.98
C LEU A 174 11.88 21.53 1.58
N GLY A 175 10.86 20.67 1.46
CA GLY A 175 10.34 20.20 0.17
C GLY A 175 10.69 18.76 -0.20
N MET A 176 11.44 18.02 0.64
CA MET A 176 11.81 16.62 0.33
C MET A 176 10.59 15.68 0.27
N ILE A 177 9.44 16.10 0.82
CA ILE A 177 8.17 15.37 0.74
C ILE A 177 7.51 15.48 -0.64
N LYS A 178 7.87 16.48 -1.45
CA LYS A 178 7.30 16.66 -2.79
C LYS A 178 7.99 15.71 -3.76
N SER A 179 7.20 14.87 -4.44
CA SER A 179 7.75 13.94 -5.44
C SER A 179 8.04 14.64 -6.76
N LEU A 180 8.86 14.01 -7.61
CA LEU A 180 9.10 14.48 -8.98
C LEU A 180 7.78 14.55 -9.78
N PHE A 181 6.91 13.56 -9.58
CA PHE A 181 5.60 13.48 -10.23
C PHE A 181 4.67 14.61 -9.80
N GLU A 182 4.57 14.86 -8.49
CA GLU A 182 3.79 15.97 -7.92
C GLU A 182 4.28 17.33 -8.43
N ARG A 183 5.61 17.52 -8.51
CA ARG A 183 6.19 18.74 -9.07
C ARG A 183 5.75 19.00 -10.51
N TYR A 184 5.85 18.00 -11.39
CA TYR A 184 5.36 18.16 -12.76
C TYR A 184 3.85 18.33 -12.85
N ALA A 185 3.07 17.61 -12.02
CA ALA A 185 1.62 17.74 -12.00
C ALA A 185 1.16 19.17 -11.62
N GLU A 186 1.85 19.82 -10.67
CA GLU A 186 1.56 21.20 -10.28
C GLU A 186 2.05 22.22 -11.33
N ASP A 187 3.28 22.05 -11.84
CA ASP A 187 3.89 23.00 -12.79
C ASP A 187 3.10 23.09 -14.12
N LEU A 188 2.49 21.98 -14.55
CA LEU A 188 1.72 21.91 -15.81
C LEU A 188 0.31 22.51 -15.69
N LYS A 189 -0.26 22.60 -14.47
CA LYS A 189 -1.52 23.33 -14.24
C LYS A 189 -1.34 24.85 -14.39
N HIS A 190 -0.09 25.35 -14.33
CA HIS A 190 0.21 26.77 -14.25
C HIS A 190 0.99 27.33 -15.45
N SER A 191 1.27 26.53 -16.48
CA SER A 191 2.10 26.98 -17.60
C SER A 191 1.50 26.62 -18.97
N ASN A 192 1.40 27.63 -19.86
CA ASN A 192 1.25 27.47 -21.31
C ASN A 192 2.57 27.00 -21.94
N ASP A 193 3.26 26.05 -21.29
CA ASP A 193 4.66 25.77 -21.61
C ASP A 193 4.80 24.88 -22.84
N GLU A 194 5.73 25.25 -23.72
CA GLU A 194 6.14 24.50 -24.91
C GLU A 194 7.02 23.28 -24.57
N ARG A 195 7.16 22.93 -23.28
CA ARG A 195 7.91 21.76 -22.83
C ARG A 195 7.24 20.48 -23.34
N ASN A 196 8.03 19.51 -23.80
CA ASN A 196 7.60 18.16 -24.21
C ASN A 196 7.13 17.29 -23.02
N VAL A 197 6.44 17.86 -22.02
CA VAL A 197 5.88 17.13 -20.88
C VAL A 197 4.37 17.07 -21.04
N ARG A 198 3.85 15.85 -21.18
CA ARG A 198 2.41 15.60 -21.28
C ARG A 198 1.91 15.07 -19.94
N PHE A 199 0.88 15.70 -19.40
CA PHE A 199 0.13 15.19 -18.26
C PHE A 199 -1.21 14.65 -18.74
N THR A 200 -1.59 13.46 -18.28
CA THR A 200 -2.86 12.83 -18.62
C THR A 200 -3.50 12.33 -17.34
N PHE A 201 -4.65 12.89 -17.01
CA PHE A 201 -5.47 12.41 -15.90
C PHE A 201 -6.42 11.32 -16.41
N LEU A 202 -6.34 10.13 -15.81
CA LEU A 202 -7.28 9.05 -16.09
C LEU A 202 -8.47 9.21 -15.15
N ASN A 203 -9.56 9.73 -15.69
CA ASN A 203 -10.72 10.15 -14.88
C ASN A 203 -11.76 9.05 -14.67
N THR A 204 -11.77 7.98 -15.47
CA THR A 204 -12.70 6.86 -15.29
C THR A 204 -12.17 5.82 -14.30
N GLN A 205 -12.88 5.59 -13.19
CA GLN A 205 -12.57 4.57 -12.20
C GLN A 205 -13.40 3.29 -12.38
N TYR A 206 -12.78 2.13 -12.14
CA TYR A 206 -13.34 0.79 -12.38
C TYR A 206 -13.45 -0.06 -11.10
N ARG A 207 -13.29 0.54 -9.92
CA ARG A 207 -13.16 -0.17 -8.64
C ARG A 207 -14.41 -0.01 -7.78
N MET A 208 -14.65 1.23 -7.36
CA MET A 208 -15.50 1.57 -6.22
C MET A 208 -16.93 1.79 -6.67
N HIS A 209 -17.88 1.40 -5.81
CA HIS A 209 -19.26 1.80 -5.96
C HIS A 209 -19.40 3.31 -6.11
N LYS A 210 -20.34 3.75 -6.97
CA LYS A 210 -20.52 5.16 -7.31
C LYS A 210 -20.59 6.06 -6.06
N GLN A 211 -21.45 5.70 -5.10
CA GLN A 211 -21.59 6.38 -3.80
C GLN A 211 -20.31 6.43 -2.95
N LEU A 212 -19.42 5.44 -3.05
CA LEU A 212 -18.11 5.47 -2.38
C LEU A 212 -17.15 6.43 -3.09
N CYS A 213 -17.22 6.52 -4.42
CA CYS A 213 -16.34 7.36 -5.24
C CYS A 213 -16.68 8.85 -5.13
N GLU A 214 -17.94 9.20 -4.86
CA GLU A 214 -18.37 10.61 -4.85
C GLU A 214 -17.56 11.49 -3.89
N PHE A 215 -17.36 11.06 -2.64
CA PHE A 215 -16.61 11.90 -1.68
C PHE A 215 -15.14 12.05 -2.07
N PRO A 216 -14.39 10.97 -2.38
CA PRO A 216 -13.01 11.13 -2.85
C PRO A 216 -12.89 11.97 -4.11
N SER A 217 -13.79 11.78 -5.09
CA SER A 217 -13.85 12.59 -6.32
C SER A 217 -13.96 14.08 -5.99
N ASP A 218 -14.94 14.42 -5.14
CA ASP A 218 -15.20 15.80 -4.76
C ASP A 218 -14.08 16.43 -3.94
N GLU A 219 -13.51 15.68 -2.99
CA GLU A 219 -12.58 16.23 -2.02
C GLU A 219 -11.14 16.26 -2.52
N PHE A 220 -10.72 15.31 -3.36
CA PHE A 220 -9.32 15.13 -3.75
C PHE A 220 -9.06 15.33 -5.25
N TYR A 221 -10.08 15.22 -6.11
CA TYR A 221 -9.93 15.19 -7.57
C TYR A 221 -10.88 16.15 -8.29
N ASP A 222 -11.26 17.26 -7.66
CA ASP A 222 -12.02 18.35 -8.29
C ASP A 222 -13.33 17.91 -8.99
N LYS A 223 -13.96 16.84 -8.49
CA LYS A 223 -15.18 16.19 -9.05
C LYS A 223 -14.99 15.52 -10.42
N GLU A 224 -13.75 15.30 -10.86
CA GLU A 224 -13.47 14.79 -12.20
C GLU A 224 -13.57 13.26 -12.30
N LEU A 225 -13.61 12.51 -11.20
CA LEU A 225 -13.70 11.04 -11.28
C LEU A 225 -15.09 10.55 -11.69
N GLU A 226 -15.13 9.73 -12.73
CA GLU A 226 -16.32 9.10 -13.29
C GLU A 226 -16.34 7.59 -13.01
N THR A 227 -17.52 7.03 -12.72
CA THR A 227 -17.66 5.59 -12.48
C THR A 227 -17.95 4.86 -13.78
N ALA A 228 -17.12 3.86 -14.13
CA ALA A 228 -17.30 3.06 -15.33
C ALA A 228 -18.62 2.27 -15.34
N GLN A 229 -19.19 2.06 -16.53
CA GLN A 229 -20.42 1.27 -16.68
C GLN A 229 -20.30 -0.15 -16.12
N SER A 230 -19.12 -0.78 -16.24
CA SER A 230 -18.88 -2.13 -15.71
C SER A 230 -19.04 -2.23 -14.19
N VAL A 231 -18.84 -1.13 -13.47
CA VAL A 231 -19.08 -1.05 -12.01
C VAL A 231 -20.56 -0.99 -11.72
N LEU A 232 -21.31 -0.17 -12.47
CA LEU A 232 -22.76 -0.04 -12.35
C LEU A 232 -23.46 -1.37 -12.65
N ASP A 233 -23.07 -2.05 -13.73
CA ASP A 233 -23.63 -3.35 -14.14
C ASP A 233 -23.35 -4.46 -13.12
N ARG A 234 -22.20 -4.38 -12.43
CA ARG A 234 -21.85 -5.29 -11.33
C ARG A 234 -22.77 -5.06 -10.14
N GLU A 235 -23.08 -3.81 -9.82
CA GLU A 235 -23.87 -3.43 -8.64
C GLU A 235 -25.33 -3.84 -8.75
N GLU A 236 -25.93 -3.71 -9.95
CA GLU A 236 -27.31 -4.17 -10.18
C GLU A 236 -27.51 -5.67 -9.91
N LYS A 237 -26.45 -6.48 -10.03
CA LYS A 237 -26.53 -7.95 -9.96
C LYS A 237 -26.32 -8.50 -8.55
N LEU A 238 -25.93 -7.67 -7.58
CA LEU A 238 -25.42 -8.16 -6.29
C LEU A 238 -26.22 -7.56 -5.13
N PRO A 239 -26.68 -8.39 -4.18
CA PRO A 239 -27.50 -7.89 -3.08
C PRO A 239 -26.69 -6.97 -2.17
N PHE A 240 -27.31 -5.88 -1.74
CA PHE A 240 -26.80 -5.07 -0.63
C PHE A 240 -26.79 -5.88 0.67
N LEU A 241 -25.77 -5.69 1.49
CA LEU A 241 -25.72 -6.26 2.83
C LEU A 241 -26.83 -5.63 3.68
N ARG A 242 -27.49 -6.42 4.53
CA ARG A 242 -28.54 -5.90 5.44
C ARG A 242 -27.94 -5.01 6.54
N LEU A 243 -26.63 -5.10 6.70
CA LEU A 243 -25.81 -4.25 7.53
C LEU A 243 -25.93 -2.74 7.20
N TRP A 244 -26.18 -2.36 5.95
CA TRP A 244 -26.19 -0.95 5.57
C TRP A 244 -27.41 -0.22 6.16
N PRO A 245 -27.24 0.93 6.85
CA PRO A 245 -28.36 1.67 7.44
C PRO A 245 -29.40 2.14 6.42
N ASP A 246 -28.95 2.51 5.22
CA ASP A 246 -29.78 2.78 4.05
C ASP A 246 -29.47 1.73 2.98
N SER A 247 -30.50 1.12 2.40
CA SER A 247 -30.40 0.07 1.39
C SER A 247 -29.73 0.52 0.09
N ASN A 248 -29.49 1.83 -0.10
CA ASN A 248 -28.93 2.39 -1.33
C ASN A 248 -27.47 2.89 -1.19
N VAL A 249 -26.89 2.85 0.01
CA VAL A 249 -25.58 3.47 0.28
C VAL A 249 -24.67 2.49 1.01
N PRO A 250 -23.57 2.02 0.40
CA PRO A 250 -22.76 0.97 1.00
C PRO A 250 -21.63 1.55 1.86
N HIS A 251 -21.94 2.58 2.65
CA HIS A 251 -21.01 3.13 3.62
C HIS A 251 -21.69 3.50 4.92
N VAL A 252 -20.94 3.39 6.01
CA VAL A 252 -21.42 3.74 7.35
C VAL A 252 -20.27 4.22 8.22
N PHE A 253 -20.55 5.22 9.05
CA PHE A 253 -19.67 5.66 10.12
C PHE A 253 -20.25 5.20 11.46
N CYS A 254 -19.57 4.28 12.13
CA CYS A 254 -19.90 3.82 13.46
C CYS A 254 -19.17 4.67 14.51
N HIS A 255 -19.92 5.53 15.19
CA HIS A 255 -19.41 6.37 16.26
C HIS A 255 -19.07 5.56 17.51
N VAL A 256 -17.79 5.63 17.89
CA VAL A 256 -17.22 5.07 19.11
C VAL A 256 -16.50 6.17 19.88
N GLU A 257 -16.98 6.50 21.08
CA GLU A 257 -16.20 7.26 22.06
C GLU A 257 -15.42 6.26 22.91
N GLY A 258 -14.15 6.05 22.57
CA GLY A 258 -13.26 5.09 23.23
C GLY A 258 -12.16 5.75 24.05
N LYS A 259 -11.40 4.94 24.78
CA LYS A 259 -10.18 5.38 25.49
C LYS A 259 -8.95 4.85 24.77
N GLU A 260 -8.03 5.76 24.45
CA GLU A 260 -6.77 5.41 23.81
C GLU A 260 -5.79 4.78 24.81
N GLU A 261 -5.02 3.81 24.33
CA GLU A 261 -3.87 3.22 25.00
C GLU A 261 -2.61 3.48 24.19
N VAL A 262 -1.51 3.82 24.87
CA VAL A 262 -0.20 4.03 24.23
C VAL A 262 0.65 2.80 24.46
N THR A 263 1.14 2.20 23.38
CA THR A 263 2.02 1.04 23.44
C THR A 263 3.35 1.39 22.75
N THR A 264 4.45 1.04 23.42
CA THR A 264 5.78 1.09 22.81
C THR A 264 5.91 -0.10 21.86
N VAL A 265 5.45 0.06 20.62
CA VAL A 265 5.67 -0.94 19.57
C VAL A 265 6.84 -0.46 18.72
N SER A 266 8.03 -1.03 18.90
CA SER A 266 9.13 -0.76 17.99
C SER A 266 8.78 -1.30 16.60
N THR A 267 8.49 -0.40 15.65
CA THR A 267 8.32 -0.74 14.23
C THR A 267 9.50 -0.23 13.41
N GLU A 268 9.76 -0.86 12.27
CA GLU A 268 10.86 -0.49 11.34
C GLU A 268 10.68 0.92 10.75
N GLU A 269 9.46 1.43 10.77
CA GLU A 269 9.08 2.80 10.40
C GLU A 269 9.44 3.85 11.46
N GLY A 270 9.90 3.44 12.65
CA GLY A 270 10.38 4.34 13.71
C GLY A 270 9.31 4.84 14.68
N ASN A 271 8.16 4.17 14.77
CA ASN A 271 7.08 4.59 15.66
C ASN A 271 7.27 4.04 17.09
N GLU A 272 8.13 4.68 17.89
CA GLU A 272 8.36 4.25 19.29
C GLU A 272 7.14 4.43 20.23
N LYS A 273 6.02 5.01 19.76
CA LYS A 273 4.78 5.19 20.53
C LYS A 273 3.55 5.05 19.62
N SER A 274 3.14 3.82 19.33
CA SER A 274 1.91 3.55 18.58
C SER A 274 0.69 3.57 19.53
N ARG A 275 -0.51 3.72 18.99
CA ARG A 275 -1.75 3.81 19.77
C ARG A 275 -2.74 2.72 19.38
N SER A 276 -3.54 2.28 20.33
CA SER A 276 -4.68 1.40 20.13
C SER A 276 -5.88 1.92 20.91
N ASN A 277 -7.08 1.54 20.47
CA ASN A 277 -8.33 1.87 21.13
C ASN A 277 -9.14 0.58 21.30
N PRO A 278 -9.12 -0.04 22.49
CA PRO A 278 -9.79 -1.32 22.74
C PRO A 278 -11.29 -1.30 22.48
N ASN A 279 -11.96 -0.14 22.65
CA ASN A 279 -13.38 0.01 22.34
C ASN A 279 -13.63 -0.11 20.83
N GLU A 280 -12.80 0.55 20.01
CA GLU A 280 -12.85 0.37 18.56
C GLU A 280 -12.50 -1.06 18.14
N VAL A 281 -11.47 -1.69 18.76
CA VAL A 281 -11.11 -3.09 18.44
C VAL A 281 -12.30 -4.01 18.65
N LYS A 282 -12.97 -3.93 19.80
CA LYS A 282 -14.18 -4.73 20.10
C LYS A 282 -15.29 -4.48 19.08
N GLN A 283 -15.51 -3.22 18.73
CA GLN A 283 -16.56 -2.87 17.78
C GLN A 283 -16.24 -3.35 16.35
N VAL A 284 -15.01 -3.21 15.89
CA VAL A 284 -14.55 -3.71 14.60
C VAL A 284 -14.69 -5.22 14.51
N VAL A 285 -14.28 -5.96 15.55
CA VAL A 285 -14.43 -7.42 15.59
C VAL A 285 -15.91 -7.83 15.60
N LYS A 286 -16.77 -7.12 16.33
CA LYS A 286 -18.22 -7.33 16.31
C LYS A 286 -18.80 -7.16 14.91
N ILE A 287 -18.41 -6.10 14.19
CA ILE A 287 -18.83 -5.83 12.81
C ILE A 287 -18.33 -6.92 11.87
N PHE A 288 -17.04 -7.26 11.95
CA PHE A 288 -16.43 -8.31 11.14
C PHE A 288 -17.15 -9.65 11.32
N LYS A 289 -17.41 -10.06 12.56
CA LYS A 289 -18.17 -11.28 12.88
C LYS A 289 -19.55 -11.26 12.26
N HIS A 290 -20.27 -10.13 12.34
CA HIS A 290 -21.58 -10.01 11.72
C HIS A 290 -21.51 -10.15 10.18
N MET A 291 -20.53 -9.52 9.53
CA MET A 291 -20.34 -9.66 8.08
C MET A 291 -20.09 -11.11 7.66
N VAL A 292 -19.31 -11.87 8.43
CA VAL A 292 -19.01 -13.27 8.11
C VAL A 292 -20.17 -14.21 8.48
N GLU A 293 -20.71 -14.08 9.69
CA GLU A 293 -21.67 -15.04 10.25
C GLU A 293 -23.11 -14.79 9.77
N VAL A 294 -23.50 -13.52 9.60
CA VAL A 294 -24.88 -13.11 9.24
C VAL A 294 -24.98 -12.81 7.75
N GLU A 295 -24.13 -11.91 7.25
CA GLU A 295 -24.14 -11.50 5.84
C GLU A 295 -23.45 -12.50 4.89
N LYS A 296 -22.78 -13.53 5.46
CA LYS A 296 -22.09 -14.60 4.72
C LYS A 296 -21.00 -14.09 3.77
N VAL A 297 -20.37 -12.96 4.09
CA VAL A 297 -19.21 -12.43 3.36
C VAL A 297 -18.00 -13.33 3.61
N CYS A 298 -17.24 -13.65 2.56
CA CYS A 298 -16.02 -14.44 2.71
C CYS A 298 -14.93 -13.63 3.43
N VAL A 299 -14.21 -14.24 4.37
CA VAL A 299 -13.14 -13.59 5.15
C VAL A 299 -12.10 -12.90 4.26
N LYS A 300 -11.75 -13.51 3.12
CA LYS A 300 -10.75 -12.97 2.17
C LYS A 300 -11.20 -11.67 1.49
N ASP A 301 -12.50 -11.43 1.43
CA ASP A 301 -13.11 -10.27 0.76
C ASP A 301 -13.17 -9.04 1.69
N ILE A 302 -12.82 -9.21 2.97
CA ILE A 302 -12.80 -8.17 3.99
C ILE A 302 -11.35 -7.82 4.34
N ASN A 303 -11.02 -6.53 4.31
CA ASN A 303 -9.79 -6.01 4.87
C ASN A 303 -10.07 -5.05 6.01
N ILE A 304 -9.35 -5.20 7.11
CA ILE A 304 -9.41 -4.27 8.24
C ILE A 304 -8.16 -3.39 8.20
N ILE A 305 -8.36 -2.08 8.12
CA ILE A 305 -7.26 -1.12 8.05
C ILE A 305 -7.26 -0.19 9.25
N SER A 306 -6.06 0.24 9.64
CA SER A 306 -5.85 1.33 10.58
C SER A 306 -4.55 2.05 10.25
N GLN A 307 -4.36 3.27 10.70
CA GLN A 307 -3.06 3.95 10.56
C GLN A 307 -2.05 3.51 11.63
N TYR A 308 -2.50 2.85 12.69
CA TYR A 308 -1.67 2.52 13.85
C TYR A 308 -1.33 1.03 13.89
N ASN A 309 -0.03 0.73 13.96
CA ASN A 309 0.47 -0.63 14.08
C ASN A 309 0.01 -1.33 15.36
N ALA A 310 -0.08 -0.63 16.50
CA ALA A 310 -0.63 -1.19 17.74
C ALA A 310 -2.10 -1.60 17.59
N GLN A 311 -2.92 -0.78 16.93
CA GLN A 311 -4.30 -1.15 16.60
C GLN A 311 -4.38 -2.37 15.70
N CYS A 312 -3.56 -2.43 14.64
CA CYS A 312 -3.50 -3.59 13.75
C CYS A 312 -3.11 -4.86 14.51
N HIS A 313 -2.16 -4.77 15.45
CA HIS A 313 -1.76 -5.89 16.29
C HIS A 313 -2.89 -6.37 17.21
N ALA A 314 -3.56 -5.43 17.90
CA ALA A 314 -4.67 -5.73 18.80
C ALA A 314 -5.86 -6.38 18.06
N LEU A 315 -6.18 -5.89 16.86
CA LEU A 315 -7.19 -6.48 15.97
C LEU A 315 -6.82 -7.90 15.56
N LYS A 316 -5.59 -8.12 15.08
CA LYS A 316 -5.09 -9.46 14.73
C LYS A 316 -5.15 -10.42 15.91
N GLN A 317 -4.84 -9.94 17.12
CA GLN A 317 -4.93 -10.76 18.32
C GLN A 317 -6.37 -11.16 18.64
N MET A 318 -7.28 -10.20 18.72
CA MET A 318 -8.68 -10.47 19.07
C MET A 318 -9.37 -11.35 18.02
N LEU A 319 -9.08 -11.17 16.74
CA LEU A 319 -9.61 -12.04 15.68
C LEU A 319 -9.12 -13.48 15.81
N ARG A 320 -7.86 -13.70 16.20
CA ARG A 320 -7.34 -15.05 16.48
C ARG A 320 -7.99 -15.68 17.71
N GLU A 321 -8.23 -14.90 18.76
CA GLU A 321 -8.96 -15.36 19.96
C GLU A 321 -10.40 -15.78 19.61
N GLU A 322 -11.03 -15.07 18.67
CA GLU A 322 -12.34 -15.40 18.07
C GLU A 322 -12.27 -16.52 17.00
N LYS A 323 -11.12 -17.18 16.84
CA LYS A 323 -10.87 -18.30 15.92
C LYS A 323 -10.99 -17.96 14.43
N TYR A 324 -10.81 -16.70 14.07
CA TYR A 324 -10.68 -16.29 12.68
C TYR A 324 -9.21 -16.31 12.26
N GLU A 325 -8.89 -17.18 11.32
CA GLU A 325 -7.56 -17.29 10.71
C GLU A 325 -7.50 -16.55 9.36
N ASN A 326 -6.30 -16.17 8.95
CA ASN A 326 -6.04 -15.55 7.64
C ASN A 326 -6.84 -14.27 7.33
N VAL A 327 -7.28 -13.54 8.37
CA VAL A 327 -7.92 -12.23 8.20
C VAL A 327 -6.87 -11.20 7.78
N THR A 328 -7.16 -10.46 6.71
CA THR A 328 -6.29 -9.37 6.26
C THR A 328 -6.48 -8.17 7.19
N VAL A 329 -5.40 -7.81 7.90
CA VAL A 329 -5.35 -6.61 8.75
C VAL A 329 -4.05 -5.86 8.48
N ASN A 330 -4.15 -4.66 7.94
CA ASN A 330 -3.00 -3.90 7.43
C ASN A 330 -3.01 -2.45 7.90
N THR A 331 -1.84 -1.81 7.85
CA THR A 331 -1.81 -0.35 7.94
C THR A 331 -2.39 0.26 6.66
N VAL A 332 -2.85 1.51 6.71
CA VAL A 332 -3.25 2.25 5.50
C VAL A 332 -2.11 2.26 4.48
N VAL A 333 -0.88 2.49 4.94
CA VAL A 333 0.34 2.47 4.12
C VAL A 333 0.55 1.11 3.44
N ALA A 334 0.47 0.02 4.20
CA ALA A 334 0.63 -1.34 3.66
C ALA A 334 -0.53 -1.78 2.76
N SER A 335 -1.64 -1.04 2.73
CA SER A 335 -2.80 -1.33 1.89
C SER A 335 -2.77 -0.64 0.52
N GLN A 336 -1.74 0.18 0.25
CA GLN A 336 -1.57 0.81 -1.06
C GLN A 336 -1.43 -0.23 -2.17
N GLY A 337 -2.00 0.07 -3.34
CA GLY A 337 -2.09 -0.85 -4.47
C GLY A 337 -3.08 -2.02 -4.27
N GLY A 338 -3.46 -2.32 -3.03
CA GLY A 338 -4.48 -3.33 -2.71
C GLY A 338 -5.91 -2.83 -2.88
N GLU A 339 -6.82 -3.79 -3.08
CA GLU A 339 -8.26 -3.55 -3.16
C GLU A 339 -9.03 -4.75 -2.62
N TRP A 340 -10.15 -4.49 -1.94
CA TRP A 340 -10.98 -5.51 -1.31
C TRP A 340 -12.46 -5.21 -1.53
N GLU A 341 -13.31 -6.24 -1.47
CA GLU A 341 -14.76 -6.02 -1.63
C GLU A 341 -15.28 -5.11 -0.50
N TYR A 342 -14.86 -5.38 0.74
CA TYR A 342 -15.25 -4.60 1.90
C TYR A 342 -14.04 -4.16 2.73
N VAL A 343 -14.09 -2.93 3.24
CA VAL A 343 -13.06 -2.38 4.12
C VAL A 343 -13.68 -1.90 5.42
N ILE A 344 -13.08 -2.29 6.55
CA ILE A 344 -13.38 -1.74 7.87
C ILE A 344 -12.19 -0.87 8.31
N PHE A 345 -12.39 0.43 8.46
CA PHE A 345 -11.35 1.39 8.82
C PHE A 345 -11.50 1.84 10.28
N SER A 346 -10.53 1.51 11.14
CA SER A 346 -10.44 1.98 12.52
C SER A 346 -9.53 3.21 12.63
N THR A 347 -10.10 4.31 13.11
CA THR A 347 -9.42 5.62 13.21
C THR A 347 -8.61 5.81 14.50
N VAL A 348 -8.90 5.02 15.53
CA VAL A 348 -8.20 4.92 16.83
C VAL A 348 -8.35 6.14 17.74
N ARG A 349 -8.14 7.34 17.19
CA ARG A 349 -8.04 8.56 17.99
C ARG A 349 -9.39 8.94 18.59
N SER A 350 -9.37 9.20 19.89
CA SER A 350 -10.55 9.47 20.67
C SER A 350 -10.22 10.31 21.90
N LEU A 351 -11.02 11.34 22.10
CA LEU A 351 -11.04 12.15 23.31
C LEU A 351 -12.50 12.28 23.77
N PRO A 352 -12.75 12.33 25.09
CA PRO A 352 -14.06 12.66 25.61
C PRO A 352 -14.51 14.04 25.12
N VAL A 353 -15.80 14.22 24.88
CA VAL A 353 -16.35 15.48 24.32
C VAL A 353 -15.96 16.71 25.14
N TYR A 354 -15.90 16.59 26.47
CA TYR A 354 -15.53 17.70 27.35
C TYR A 354 -14.04 18.10 27.26
N GLU A 355 -13.18 17.27 26.67
CA GLU A 355 -11.75 17.57 26.43
C GLU A 355 -11.49 18.11 25.02
N ILE A 356 -12.51 18.11 24.15
CA ILE A 356 -12.40 18.63 22.79
C ILE A 356 -12.49 20.16 22.83
N GLU A 357 -11.48 20.84 22.28
CA GLU A 357 -11.47 22.29 22.19
C GLU A 357 -12.61 22.77 21.27
N SER A 358 -13.35 23.80 21.68
CA SER A 358 -14.49 24.33 20.93
C SER A 358 -14.08 24.91 19.56
N THR A 359 -12.89 25.50 19.50
CA THR A 359 -12.28 26.04 18.27
C THR A 359 -10.85 25.50 18.14
N PRO A 360 -10.68 24.24 17.71
CA PRO A 360 -9.38 23.60 17.71
C PRO A 360 -8.46 24.21 16.66
N SER A 361 -7.24 24.58 17.08
CA SER A 361 -6.20 25.04 16.16
C SER A 361 -5.62 23.88 15.35
N PHE A 362 -4.95 24.18 14.23
CA PHE A 362 -4.23 23.16 13.46
C PHE A 362 -3.21 22.37 14.31
N GLY A 363 -2.50 23.07 15.20
CA GLY A 363 -1.54 22.44 16.12
C GLY A 363 -2.22 21.48 17.10
N TRP A 364 -3.39 21.89 17.63
CA TRP A 364 -4.20 21.04 18.50
C TRP A 364 -4.69 19.79 17.76
N CYS A 365 -5.21 19.95 16.53
CA CYS A 365 -5.61 18.82 15.69
C CYS A 365 -4.42 17.89 15.41
N ALA A 366 -3.26 18.42 15.01
CA ALA A 366 -2.07 17.61 14.77
C ALA A 366 -1.63 16.81 16.01
N GLN A 367 -1.79 17.36 17.21
CA GLN A 367 -1.49 16.66 18.46
C GLN A 367 -2.53 15.57 18.80
N ASN A 368 -3.82 15.90 18.71
CA ASN A 368 -4.92 15.06 19.21
C ASN A 368 -5.51 14.10 18.18
N LEU A 369 -5.30 14.36 16.90
CA LEU A 369 -5.68 13.47 15.79
C LEU A 369 -4.44 12.79 15.18
N GLY A 370 -3.25 13.39 15.27
CA GLY A 370 -2.02 12.74 14.78
C GLY A 370 -2.07 12.48 13.28
N PHE A 371 -1.79 11.25 12.83
CA PHE A 371 -1.71 10.91 11.41
C PHE A 371 -3.06 10.79 10.71
N ILE A 372 -4.17 10.78 11.45
CA ILE A 372 -5.52 10.61 10.83
C ILE A 372 -5.96 11.82 10.03
N ILE A 373 -5.31 12.99 10.22
CA ILE A 373 -5.56 14.21 9.42
C ILE A 373 -4.74 14.29 8.14
N ASP A 374 -3.87 13.30 7.89
CA ASP A 374 -3.10 13.24 6.65
C ASP A 374 -4.05 12.98 5.47
N ARG A 375 -4.29 14.02 4.65
CA ARG A 375 -5.20 13.96 3.48
C ARG A 375 -4.88 12.81 2.54
N HIS A 376 -3.61 12.49 2.33
CA HIS A 376 -3.18 11.43 1.43
C HIS A 376 -3.56 10.06 1.99
N GLN A 377 -3.36 9.85 3.29
CA GLN A 377 -3.76 8.61 3.95
C GLN A 377 -5.28 8.46 4.05
N ILE A 378 -6.01 9.56 4.29
CA ILE A 378 -7.48 9.54 4.24
C ILE A 378 -7.93 9.08 2.86
N ASN A 379 -7.44 9.71 1.79
CA ASN A 379 -7.80 9.35 0.42
C ASN A 379 -7.51 7.86 0.12
N VAL A 380 -6.33 7.37 0.50
CA VAL A 380 -6.00 5.95 0.34
C VAL A 380 -6.98 5.06 1.08
N ALA A 381 -7.26 5.34 2.35
CA ALA A 381 -8.16 4.54 3.17
C ALA A 381 -9.59 4.49 2.60
N LEU A 382 -10.12 5.63 2.14
CA LEU A 382 -11.46 5.72 1.55
C LEU A 382 -11.57 5.01 0.19
N THR A 383 -10.46 4.84 -0.53
CA THR A 383 -10.44 4.31 -1.91
C THR A 383 -10.03 2.83 -2.04
N ARG A 384 -9.92 2.11 -0.91
CA ARG A 384 -9.57 0.67 -0.91
C ARG A 384 -10.76 -0.26 -1.12
N ALA A 385 -11.98 0.19 -0.80
CA ALA A 385 -13.20 -0.62 -0.87
C ALA A 385 -13.80 -0.61 -2.27
N LYS A 386 -14.15 -1.80 -2.80
CA LYS A 386 -14.92 -1.91 -4.04
C LYS A 386 -16.42 -1.74 -3.80
N ARG A 387 -16.95 -2.43 -2.80
CA ARG A 387 -18.39 -2.52 -2.58
C ARG A 387 -18.84 -1.78 -1.35
N GLY A 388 -18.11 -1.84 -0.25
CA GLY A 388 -18.55 -1.16 0.97
C GLY A 388 -17.46 -0.77 1.95
N LEU A 389 -17.70 0.35 2.63
CA LEU A 389 -16.76 0.97 3.54
C LEU A 389 -17.40 1.24 4.91
N ILE A 390 -16.81 0.68 5.96
CA ILE A 390 -17.25 0.89 7.34
C ILE A 390 -16.15 1.64 8.07
N ILE A 391 -16.45 2.85 8.55
CA ILE A 391 -15.51 3.64 9.35
C ILE A 391 -15.91 3.51 10.82
N VAL A 392 -14.95 3.22 11.70
CA VAL A 392 -15.16 3.10 13.14
C VAL A 392 -14.28 4.15 13.83
N GLY A 393 -14.89 5.04 14.59
CA GLY A 393 -14.16 6.16 15.18
C GLY A 393 -14.95 7.15 16.02
N ASN A 394 -14.24 8.06 16.66
CA ASN A 394 -14.85 9.15 17.42
C ASN A 394 -15.23 10.32 16.50
N LYS A 395 -16.50 10.39 16.08
CA LYS A 395 -17.00 11.45 15.18
C LYS A 395 -16.75 12.85 15.73
N ASN A 396 -16.92 13.03 17.06
CA ASN A 396 -16.81 14.34 17.71
C ASN A 396 -15.40 14.89 17.56
N LEU A 397 -14.39 14.03 17.75
CA LEU A 397 -12.99 14.40 17.57
C LEU A 397 -12.61 14.56 16.09
N LEU A 398 -13.05 13.66 15.21
CA LEU A 398 -12.74 13.73 13.79
C LEU A 398 -13.32 14.99 13.12
N MET A 399 -14.48 15.47 13.56
CA MET A 399 -15.08 16.72 13.07
C MET A 399 -14.24 17.99 13.33
N CYS A 400 -13.19 17.90 14.14
CA CYS A 400 -12.21 18.98 14.31
C CYS A 400 -11.31 19.17 13.07
N ASP A 401 -11.17 18.14 12.21
CA ASP A 401 -10.46 18.22 10.95
C ASP A 401 -11.40 18.56 9.78
N GLY A 402 -10.93 19.37 8.83
CA GLY A 402 -11.75 19.87 7.72
C GLY A 402 -12.24 18.78 6.77
N VAL A 403 -11.42 17.76 6.48
CA VAL A 403 -11.79 16.67 5.57
C VAL A 403 -12.77 15.73 6.24
N TRP A 404 -12.42 15.31 7.44
CA TRP A 404 -13.28 14.44 8.25
C TRP A 404 -14.63 15.09 8.55
N LYS A 405 -14.66 16.40 8.85
CA LYS A 405 -15.91 17.14 9.06
C LYS A 405 -16.83 17.08 7.84
N LYS A 406 -16.29 17.27 6.63
CA LYS A 406 -17.09 17.17 5.40
C LYS A 406 -17.60 15.73 5.20
N LEU A 407 -16.75 14.73 5.42
CA LEU A 407 -17.12 13.31 5.27
C LEU A 407 -18.22 12.91 6.25
N VAL A 408 -18.03 13.20 7.55
CA VAL A 408 -18.99 12.87 8.60
C VAL A 408 -20.31 13.58 8.35
N LYS A 409 -20.31 14.87 7.99
CA LYS A 409 -21.54 15.59 7.64
C LYS A 409 -22.28 14.95 6.46
N LYS A 410 -21.56 14.58 5.39
CA LYS A 410 -22.16 13.86 4.26
C LYS A 410 -22.82 12.56 4.72
N TYR A 411 -22.18 11.81 5.62
CA TYR A 411 -22.75 10.58 6.15
C TYR A 411 -23.93 10.86 7.09
N GLU A 412 -23.93 11.97 7.84
CA GLU A 412 -25.07 12.38 8.67
C GLU A 412 -26.28 12.74 7.80
N ASP A 413 -26.08 13.51 6.72
CA ASP A 413 -27.13 13.89 5.76
C ASP A 413 -27.76 12.67 5.07
N LEU A 414 -26.99 11.58 4.92
CA LEU A 414 -27.44 10.30 4.36
C LEU A 414 -27.97 9.31 5.41
N ASN A 415 -28.07 9.70 6.69
CA ASN A 415 -28.42 8.79 7.80
C ASN A 415 -27.48 7.57 7.94
N CYS A 416 -26.24 7.71 7.51
CA CYS A 416 -25.19 6.68 7.55
C CYS A 416 -24.25 6.84 8.76
N VAL A 417 -24.63 7.59 9.80
CA VAL A 417 -23.90 7.68 11.08
C VAL A 417 -24.68 6.95 12.17
N VAL A 418 -24.07 5.93 12.75
CA VAL A 418 -24.69 5.03 13.74
C VAL A 418 -23.87 4.97 15.03
N SER A 419 -24.48 4.56 16.14
CA SER A 419 -23.78 4.35 17.41
C SER A 419 -23.32 2.90 17.60
N VAL A 420 -22.42 2.64 18.55
CA VAL A 420 -22.02 1.27 18.94
C VAL A 420 -23.18 0.40 19.43
N LEU A 421 -24.23 1.01 20.00
CA LEU A 421 -25.38 0.29 20.53
C LEU A 421 -26.25 -0.25 19.40
N ASP A 422 -26.35 0.52 18.32
CA ASP A 422 -27.27 0.28 17.21
C ASP A 422 -26.62 -0.46 16.04
N PHE A 423 -25.29 -0.65 16.06
CA PHE A 423 -24.54 -1.23 14.94
C PHE A 423 -23.59 -2.37 15.35
N PRO A 424 -23.48 -3.45 14.56
CA PRO A 424 -24.44 -3.86 13.53
C PRO A 424 -25.84 -4.07 14.14
N THR A 425 -26.88 -3.64 13.43
CA THR A 425 -28.26 -3.69 13.91
C THR A 425 -28.62 -5.13 14.24
N ARG A 426 -28.98 -5.41 15.49
CA ARG A 426 -29.61 -6.68 15.84
C ARG A 426 -31.08 -6.63 15.42
N SER A 427 -31.44 -7.22 14.29
CA SER A 427 -32.77 -7.81 14.01
C SER A 427 -32.80 -8.20 12.52
N LEU A 428 -33.30 -9.36 12.07
CA LEU A 428 -34.57 -10.03 12.33
C LEU A 428 -34.40 -11.56 12.15
N PRO A 429 -35.27 -12.42 12.72
CA PRO A 429 -35.25 -13.85 12.45
C PRO A 429 -35.37 -14.11 10.94
N ILE A 430 -34.64 -15.12 10.46
CA ILE A 430 -34.75 -15.64 9.09
C ILE A 430 -36.25 -15.91 8.83
N PRO A 431 -36.87 -15.36 7.77
CA PRO A 431 -38.22 -15.77 7.39
C PRO A 431 -38.17 -17.27 7.10
N LYS A 432 -39.02 -18.04 7.78
CA LYS A 432 -39.19 -19.47 7.51
C LYS A 432 -39.60 -19.71 6.06
#